data_AF-A0AAN7W7F7-F1
#
_entry.id   AF-A0AAN7W7F7-F1
#
_cell.length_a   1.000
_cell.length_b   1.000
_cell.length_c   1.000
_cell.angle_alpha   90.00
_cell.angle_beta   90.00
_cell.angle_gamma   90.00
#
_symmetry.space_group_name_H-M   'P 1'
#
loop_
_entity.id
_entity.type
_entity.pdbx_description
1 polymer ?
#
loop_
_entity_poly.entity_id
_entity_poly.type
_entity_poly.pdbx_seq_one_letter_code
_entity_poly.pdbx_strand_id
1 'polypeptide(L)'
;MPFIQDAETAGSAPLTYVPASLYGGAITCLLPSNFADVSDLRQVPDHQEVYLDKDGYTSIVVDILERVEKENDQEALKYHLKDLVQEDEGEVTTWNISEVKMGKLHEIDWCGKGEEMLMYNAVRRDTIPAYTLLATTPPGARQRGRAHEPDFVGVLLLLIRLVEQKTDVLVAVNVPHIPGHYVAGEVDLERRMTGGLLRVGGEIREKIVESLEIKDWELFVQE
;
A
#
# COMPACT_ATOMS: atom_id res chain seq x y z
N MET A 1 33.92 26.86 -14.69
CA MET A 1 32.44 26.78 -14.63
C MET A 1 31.94 26.17 -15.92
N PRO A 2 31.34 24.99 -15.89
CA PRO A 2 30.52 24.51 -16.99
C PRO A 2 29.05 24.35 -16.57
N PHE A 3 28.20 24.98 -17.37
CA PHE A 3 26.89 24.54 -17.86
C PHE A 3 25.93 23.87 -16.86
N ILE A 4 24.96 24.68 -16.42
CA ILE A 4 23.65 24.23 -15.96
C ILE A 4 23.03 23.48 -17.13
N GLN A 5 22.87 22.17 -16.96
CA GLN A 5 22.07 21.35 -17.86
C GLN A 5 20.61 21.60 -17.51
N ASP A 6 19.83 21.92 -18.54
CA ASP A 6 18.42 22.22 -18.46
C ASP A 6 17.68 21.17 -17.63
N ALA A 7 16.87 21.65 -16.69
CA ALA A 7 15.90 20.85 -15.96
C ALA A 7 14.76 20.45 -16.92
N GLU A 8 15.08 19.58 -17.88
CA GLU A 8 14.08 18.77 -18.58
C GLU A 8 13.40 17.88 -17.53
N THR A 9 12.08 17.98 -17.48
CA THR A 9 11.13 17.06 -16.84
C THR A 9 11.72 15.67 -16.60
N ALA A 10 12.17 15.41 -15.37
CA ALA A 10 12.45 14.06 -14.91
C ALA A 10 11.12 13.29 -14.77
N GLY A 11 10.57 12.87 -15.91
CA GLY A 11 9.78 11.66 -15.94
C GLY A 11 10.74 10.54 -15.57
N SER A 12 10.65 10.04 -14.34
CA SER A 12 11.30 8.78 -13.99
C SER A 12 10.94 7.75 -15.06
N ALA A 13 11.91 6.93 -15.47
CA ALA A 13 11.64 5.84 -16.39
C ALA A 13 10.40 5.06 -15.90
N PRO A 14 9.50 4.63 -16.81
CA PRO A 14 8.28 3.97 -16.39
C PRO A 14 8.62 2.72 -15.57
N LEU A 15 7.96 2.57 -14.42
CA LEU A 15 8.14 1.39 -13.58
C LEU A 15 7.77 0.13 -14.35
N THR A 16 8.65 -0.86 -14.32
CA THR A 16 8.36 -2.22 -14.76
C THR A 16 7.88 -3.03 -13.58
N TYR A 17 6.84 -3.85 -13.80
CA TYR A 17 6.20 -4.63 -12.75
C TYR A 17 6.33 -6.12 -13.03
N VAL A 18 6.46 -6.90 -11.95
CA VAL A 18 6.51 -8.36 -11.98
C VAL A 18 5.45 -8.94 -11.04
N PRO A 19 4.92 -10.14 -11.32
CA PRO A 19 4.05 -10.84 -10.38
C PRO A 19 4.75 -11.12 -9.06
N ALA A 20 4.08 -10.81 -7.96
CA ALA A 20 4.46 -11.19 -6.61
C ALA A 20 3.44 -12.19 -6.06
N SER A 21 3.93 -13.25 -5.42
CA SER A 21 3.14 -14.25 -4.71
C SER A 21 3.29 -14.00 -3.21
N LEU A 22 2.25 -13.48 -2.59
CA LEU A 22 2.20 -13.18 -1.17
C LEU A 22 1.57 -14.37 -0.44
N TYR A 23 2.03 -14.67 0.78
CA TYR A 23 1.50 -15.72 1.64
C TYR A 23 1.43 -17.07 0.92
N GLY A 24 2.56 -17.50 0.34
CA GLY A 24 2.63 -18.75 -0.43
C GLY A 24 1.83 -18.74 -1.73
N GLY A 25 1.43 -17.56 -2.23
CA GLY A 25 0.65 -17.40 -3.45
C GLY A 25 -0.87 -17.36 -3.25
N ALA A 26 -1.35 -17.40 -2.00
CA ALA A 26 -2.75 -17.20 -1.67
C ALA A 26 -3.26 -15.81 -2.07
N ILE A 27 -2.38 -14.82 -2.06
CA ILE A 27 -2.62 -13.50 -2.65
C ILE A 27 -1.58 -13.25 -3.74
N THR A 28 -2.00 -12.64 -4.85
CA THR A 28 -1.09 -12.24 -5.93
C THR A 28 -1.31 -10.77 -6.29
N CYS A 29 -0.25 -10.06 -6.64
CA CYS A 29 -0.33 -8.69 -7.16
C CYS A 29 0.87 -8.41 -8.08
N LEU A 30 0.94 -7.19 -8.62
CA LEU A 30 2.09 -6.69 -9.35
C LEU A 30 2.87 -5.70 -8.49
N LEU A 31 4.16 -5.96 -8.29
CA LEU A 31 5.09 -5.08 -7.58
C LEU A 31 6.21 -4.62 -8.54
N PRO A 32 6.87 -3.47 -8.29
CA PRO A 32 7.96 -3.02 -9.13
C PRO A 32 9.11 -4.03 -9.15
N SER A 33 9.71 -4.26 -10.32
CA SER A 33 10.73 -5.31 -10.53
C SER A 33 12.04 -5.08 -9.76
N ASN A 34 12.30 -3.85 -9.34
CA ASN A 34 13.46 -3.47 -8.53
C ASN A 34 13.26 -3.77 -7.03
N PHE A 35 12.07 -4.16 -6.58
CA PHE A 35 11.83 -4.50 -5.19
C PHE A 35 12.27 -5.94 -4.88
N ALA A 36 12.84 -6.15 -3.70
CA ALA A 36 13.18 -7.47 -3.18
C ALA A 36 12.38 -7.78 -1.92
N ASP A 37 11.91 -9.01 -1.81
CA ASP A 37 11.43 -9.59 -0.57
C ASP A 37 12.60 -9.71 0.43
N VAL A 38 12.35 -9.34 1.69
CA VAL A 38 13.33 -9.40 2.77
C VAL A 38 13.21 -10.63 3.66
N SER A 39 12.23 -11.50 3.42
CA SER A 39 12.03 -12.76 4.14
C SER A 39 13.29 -13.66 4.12
N ASP A 40 14.06 -13.60 3.02
CA ASP A 40 15.36 -14.27 2.88
C ASP A 40 16.47 -13.69 3.79
N LEU A 41 16.33 -12.43 4.21
CA LEU A 41 17.35 -11.70 4.98
C LEU A 41 17.05 -11.69 6.49
N ARG A 42 15.77 -11.67 6.86
CA ARG A 42 15.31 -11.62 8.24
C ARG A 42 13.96 -12.31 8.36
N GLN A 43 13.67 -12.81 9.55
CA GLN A 43 12.31 -13.27 9.85
C GLN A 43 11.34 -12.08 9.78
N VAL A 44 10.25 -12.30 9.05
CA VAL A 44 9.08 -11.44 8.96
C VAL A 44 7.91 -12.25 9.57
N PRO A 45 7.01 -11.64 10.36
CA PRO A 45 5.84 -12.34 10.87
C PRO A 45 5.01 -12.98 9.76
N ASP A 46 4.39 -14.12 10.01
CA ASP A 46 3.67 -14.89 8.97
C ASP A 46 2.49 -14.12 8.32
N HIS A 47 1.93 -13.16 9.02
CA HIS A 47 0.85 -12.29 8.52
C HIS A 47 1.37 -11.05 7.78
N GLN A 48 2.69 -10.90 7.64
CA GLN A 48 3.34 -9.74 7.04
C GLN A 48 4.25 -10.15 5.87
N GLU A 49 4.22 -9.37 4.80
CA GLU A 49 5.15 -9.44 3.68
C GLU A 49 5.85 -8.08 3.51
N VAL A 50 7.17 -8.08 3.34
CA VAL A 50 7.95 -6.83 3.26
C VAL A 50 8.88 -6.84 2.06
N TYR A 51 8.70 -5.81 1.22
CA TYR A 51 9.52 -5.58 0.05
C TYR A 51 10.27 -4.25 0.17
N LEU A 52 11.54 -4.23 -0.21
CA LEU A 52 12.39 -3.04 -0.23
C LEU A 52 12.86 -2.72 -1.64
N ASP A 53 12.85 -1.44 -1.99
CA ASP A 53 13.54 -0.94 -3.18
C ASP A 53 15.05 -1.17 -3.05
N LYS A 54 15.66 -1.82 -4.04
CA LYS A 54 17.12 -2.06 -4.07
C LYS A 54 17.93 -0.80 -4.35
N ASP A 55 17.33 0.17 -5.03
CA ASP A 55 18.00 1.38 -5.52
C ASP A 55 17.59 2.63 -4.73
N GLY A 56 16.70 2.47 -3.74
CA GLY A 56 16.11 3.56 -2.98
C GLY A 56 15.85 3.20 -1.53
N TYR A 57 14.95 3.96 -0.90
CA TYR A 57 14.56 3.79 0.50
C TYR A 57 13.08 3.45 0.66
N THR A 58 12.35 3.32 -0.45
CA THR A 58 10.92 2.99 -0.45
C THR A 58 10.72 1.54 -0.03
N SER A 59 9.69 1.31 0.77
CA SER A 59 9.26 -0.04 1.14
C SER A 59 7.78 -0.25 0.86
N ILE A 60 7.41 -1.50 0.62
CA ILE A 60 6.02 -1.97 0.55
C ILE A 60 5.86 -3.00 1.65
N VAL A 61 4.89 -2.79 2.52
CA VAL A 61 4.50 -3.72 3.57
C VAL A 61 3.07 -4.14 3.30
N VAL A 62 2.81 -5.45 3.32
CA VAL A 62 1.46 -6.00 3.25
C VAL A 62 1.19 -6.76 4.55
N ASP A 63 0.12 -6.42 5.25
CA ASP A 63 -0.29 -7.04 6.50
C ASP A 63 -1.72 -7.61 6.37
N ILE A 64 -1.92 -8.83 6.88
CA ILE A 64 -3.23 -9.42 7.13
C ILE A 64 -3.56 -9.23 8.60
N LEU A 65 -4.58 -8.43 8.88
CA LEU A 65 -4.97 -8.05 10.24
C LEU A 65 -6.40 -8.48 10.53
N GLU A 66 -6.72 -8.63 11.82
CA GLU A 66 -8.11 -8.73 12.25
C GLU A 66 -8.84 -7.44 11.87
N ARG A 67 -10.07 -7.59 11.38
CA ARG A 67 -10.93 -6.47 11.07
C ARG A 67 -11.20 -5.64 12.31
N VAL A 68 -10.91 -4.35 12.24
CA VAL A 68 -11.25 -3.42 13.32
C VAL A 68 -12.64 -2.82 13.10
N GLU A 69 -13.50 -2.94 14.11
CA GLU A 69 -14.78 -2.22 14.13
C GLU A 69 -14.60 -0.82 14.71
N LYS A 70 -14.99 0.18 13.92
CA LYS A 70 -14.99 1.62 14.25
C LYS A 70 -16.31 2.22 13.82
N GLU A 71 -16.50 3.51 14.12
CA GLU A 71 -17.70 4.26 13.73
C GLU A 71 -17.97 4.22 12.22
N ASN A 72 -16.91 4.17 11.42
CA ASN A 72 -16.96 3.97 9.96
C ASN A 72 -15.60 3.49 9.43
N ASP A 73 -15.56 3.14 8.15
CA ASP A 73 -14.40 2.62 7.43
C ASP A 73 -13.21 3.58 7.37
N GLN A 74 -13.46 4.90 7.33
CA GLN A 74 -12.38 5.89 7.36
C GLN A 74 -11.72 5.95 8.74
N GLU A 75 -12.49 5.81 9.81
CA GLU A 75 -11.93 5.73 11.17
C GLU A 75 -11.19 4.41 11.41
N ALA A 76 -11.60 3.31 10.76
CA ALA A 76 -10.83 2.07 10.74
C ALA A 76 -9.48 2.25 10.03
N LEU A 77 -9.45 2.91 8.87
CA LEU A 77 -8.21 3.23 8.16
C LEU A 77 -7.27 4.13 8.97
N LYS A 78 -7.81 5.17 9.63
CA LYS A 78 -7.01 6.02 10.54
C LYS A 78 -6.51 5.25 11.75
N TYR A 79 -7.29 4.32 12.28
CA TYR A 79 -6.86 3.46 13.38
C TYR A 79 -5.64 2.61 12.97
N HIS A 80 -5.70 1.96 11.80
CA HIS A 80 -4.56 1.21 11.26
C HIS A 80 -3.33 2.10 11.00
N LEU A 81 -3.52 3.33 10.51
CA LEU A 81 -2.43 4.29 10.35
C LEU A 81 -1.74 4.61 11.69
N LYS A 82 -2.53 4.83 12.74
CA LYS A 82 -2.01 5.13 14.09
C LYS A 82 -1.20 3.96 14.65
N ASP A 83 -1.69 2.74 14.46
CA ASP A 83 -0.98 1.54 14.90
C ASP A 83 0.35 1.35 14.14
N LEU A 84 0.39 1.71 12.85
CA LEU A 84 1.62 1.66 12.05
C LEU A 84 2.70 2.64 12.55
N VAL A 85 2.31 3.84 12.98
CA VAL A 85 3.25 4.90 13.38
C VAL A 85 3.55 4.93 14.89
N GLN A 86 2.77 4.23 15.71
CA GLN A 86 2.99 4.02 17.15
C GLN A 86 3.36 5.31 17.91
N GLU A 87 4.61 5.41 18.36
CA GLU A 87 5.15 6.50 19.18
C GLU A 87 5.09 7.87 18.49
N ASP A 88 4.98 7.88 17.15
CA ASP A 88 4.93 9.08 16.33
C ASP A 88 3.50 9.52 15.97
N GLU A 89 2.46 8.87 16.53
CA GLU A 89 1.04 9.17 16.28
C GLU A 89 0.70 10.67 16.38
N GLY A 90 1.24 11.35 17.40
CA GLY A 90 0.95 12.76 17.67
C GLY A 90 1.46 13.74 16.61
N GLU A 91 2.29 13.27 15.68
CA GLU A 91 2.96 14.08 14.65
C GLU A 91 2.53 13.68 13.23
N VAL A 92 1.57 12.76 13.10
CA VAL A 92 1.04 12.34 11.80
C VAL A 92 0.07 13.37 11.23
N THR A 93 0.29 13.75 9.97
CA THR A 93 -0.64 14.57 9.19
C THR A 93 -1.28 13.73 8.09
N THR A 94 -2.61 13.69 8.05
CA THR A 94 -3.38 13.03 6.98
C THR A 94 -3.80 14.04 5.93
N TRP A 95 -3.58 13.72 4.66
CA TRP A 95 -3.76 14.65 3.53
C TRP A 95 -4.94 14.30 2.64
N ASN A 96 -5.15 13.01 2.37
CA ASN A 96 -6.24 12.53 1.54
C ASN A 96 -6.73 11.18 2.05
N ILE A 97 -8.04 10.98 1.98
CA ILE A 97 -8.70 9.67 2.12
C ILE A 97 -9.66 9.53 0.96
N SER A 98 -9.61 8.41 0.25
CA SER A 98 -10.47 8.14 -0.91
C SER A 98 -10.91 6.68 -0.93
N GLU A 99 -12.18 6.43 -1.20
CA GLU A 99 -12.66 5.09 -1.56
C GLU A 99 -12.13 4.69 -2.93
N VAL A 100 -11.74 3.43 -3.11
CA VAL A 100 -11.24 2.89 -4.36
C VAL A 100 -11.93 1.59 -4.73
N LYS A 101 -12.02 1.32 -6.02
CA LYS A 101 -12.53 0.03 -6.53
C LYS A 101 -11.34 -0.83 -6.93
N MET A 102 -11.26 -2.01 -6.34
CA MET A 102 -10.23 -2.98 -6.68
C MET A 102 -10.44 -3.50 -8.11
N GLY A 103 -9.36 -3.64 -8.87
CA GLY A 103 -9.44 -4.09 -10.27
C GLY A 103 -9.90 -5.53 -10.40
N LYS A 104 -9.42 -6.40 -9.49
CA LYS A 104 -9.63 -7.85 -9.54
C LYS A 104 -10.35 -8.46 -8.34
N LEU A 105 -10.65 -7.67 -7.31
CA LEU A 105 -11.48 -8.14 -6.20
C LEU A 105 -12.93 -7.76 -6.45
N HIS A 106 -13.73 -8.76 -6.79
CA HIS A 106 -15.18 -8.69 -6.86
C HIS A 106 -15.70 -9.81 -5.97
N GLU A 107 -16.72 -9.55 -5.16
CA GLU A 107 -17.37 -10.59 -4.38
C GLU A 107 -17.96 -11.63 -5.36
N ILE A 108 -17.57 -12.89 -5.18
CA ILE A 108 -18.12 -14.01 -5.96
C ILE A 108 -19.19 -14.64 -5.09
N ASP A 109 -20.44 -14.31 -5.35
CA ASP A 109 -21.59 -14.97 -4.74
C ASP A 109 -21.71 -16.38 -5.32
N TRP A 110 -21.14 -17.39 -4.64
CA TRP A 110 -21.31 -18.79 -5.01
C TRP A 110 -22.70 -19.27 -4.56
N CYS A 111 -23.74 -18.86 -5.29
CA CYS A 111 -25.06 -19.46 -5.11
C CYS A 111 -25.26 -20.56 -6.15
N GLY A 112 -24.88 -21.80 -5.79
CA GLY A 112 -25.29 -22.98 -6.56
C GLY A 112 -24.43 -24.22 -6.33
N LYS A 113 -24.86 -25.11 -5.44
CA LYS A 113 -24.53 -26.54 -5.55
C LYS A 113 -25.46 -27.15 -6.59
N GLY A 114 -25.00 -27.31 -7.83
CA GLY A 114 -25.72 -28.04 -8.88
C GLY A 114 -25.14 -27.80 -10.27
N GLU A 115 -24.77 -28.88 -10.97
CA GLU A 115 -24.06 -28.86 -12.26
C GLU A 115 -24.89 -28.46 -13.50
N GLU A 116 -26.15 -28.06 -13.35
CA GLU A 116 -26.98 -27.65 -14.50
C GLU A 116 -27.79 -26.40 -14.12
N MET A 117 -27.81 -25.38 -15.02
CA MET A 117 -28.47 -24.06 -14.89
C MET A 117 -27.73 -23.04 -13.98
N LEU A 118 -27.26 -21.84 -14.38
CA LEU A 118 -27.60 -20.90 -15.46
C LEU A 118 -26.45 -19.91 -15.75
N MET A 119 -26.32 -19.52 -17.02
CA MET A 119 -25.45 -18.46 -17.53
C MET A 119 -26.05 -17.04 -17.37
N TYR A 120 -26.99 -16.81 -16.45
CA TYR A 120 -27.66 -15.51 -16.33
C TYR A 120 -27.91 -15.15 -14.85
N ASN A 121 -27.35 -14.00 -14.48
CA ASN A 121 -27.45 -13.31 -13.19
C ASN A 121 -26.40 -13.71 -12.13
N ALA A 122 -25.12 -13.66 -12.49
CA ALA A 122 -24.13 -13.16 -11.53
C ALA A 122 -24.49 -11.69 -11.26
N VAL A 123 -25.34 -11.47 -10.26
CA VAL A 123 -25.57 -10.14 -9.72
C VAL A 123 -24.27 -9.77 -9.03
N ARG A 124 -23.36 -9.08 -9.74
CA ARG A 124 -22.19 -8.43 -9.14
C ARG A 124 -22.72 -7.38 -8.17
N ARG A 125 -22.99 -7.78 -6.93
CA ARG A 125 -23.32 -6.87 -5.85
C ARG A 125 -22.24 -7.02 -4.81
N ASP A 126 -21.80 -5.85 -4.40
CA ASP A 126 -20.83 -5.57 -3.37
C ASP A 126 -19.36 -5.72 -3.83
N THR A 127 -18.78 -4.57 -4.16
CA THR A 127 -17.32 -4.43 -4.28
C THR A 127 -16.77 -4.47 -2.86
N ILE A 128 -15.77 -5.32 -2.64
CA ILE A 128 -15.02 -5.37 -1.38
C ILE A 128 -14.61 -3.93 -0.99
N PRO A 129 -15.05 -3.41 0.17
CA PRO A 129 -14.75 -2.04 0.57
C PRO A 129 -13.24 -1.83 0.63
N ALA A 130 -12.76 -0.81 -0.09
CA ALA A 130 -11.35 -0.49 -0.12
C ALA A 130 -11.13 1.03 -0.10
N TYR A 131 -10.12 1.45 0.65
CA TYR A 131 -9.85 2.86 0.91
C TYR A 131 -8.35 3.13 0.84
N THR A 132 -7.99 4.28 0.30
CA THR A 132 -6.62 4.76 0.30
C THR A 132 -6.47 5.97 1.18
N LEU A 133 -5.29 6.12 1.77
CA LEU A 133 -4.90 7.29 2.56
C LEU A 133 -3.49 7.73 2.19
N LEU A 134 -3.27 9.04 2.15
CA LEU A 134 -1.93 9.63 2.14
C LEU A 134 -1.70 10.36 3.46
N ALA A 135 -0.63 9.99 4.16
CA ALA A 135 -0.15 10.67 5.35
C ALA A 135 1.34 11.01 5.25
N THR A 136 1.77 11.94 6.08
CA THR A 136 3.18 12.16 6.40
C THR A 136 3.40 11.96 7.88
N THR A 137 4.51 11.31 8.22
CA THR A 137 4.94 11.05 9.60
C THR A 137 6.40 11.51 9.76
N PRO A 138 6.84 11.93 10.96
CA PRO A 138 8.27 12.13 11.21
C PRO A 138 9.05 10.82 11.02
N PRO A 139 10.39 10.90 11.03
CA PRO A 139 11.24 9.71 11.04
C PRO A 139 10.91 8.83 12.25
N GLY A 140 10.58 7.57 11.97
CA GLY A 140 10.25 6.61 13.01
C GLY A 140 11.34 6.56 14.09
N ALA A 141 10.97 6.40 15.36
CA ALA A 141 11.91 6.41 16.50
C ALA A 141 13.19 5.57 16.29
N ARG A 142 13.10 4.44 15.58
CA ARG A 142 14.23 3.55 15.26
C ARG A 142 15.22 4.08 14.20
N GLN A 143 14.78 5.04 13.39
CA GLN A 143 15.58 5.68 12.33
C GLN A 143 16.24 6.99 12.78
N ARG A 144 15.80 7.57 13.91
CA ARG A 144 16.37 8.81 14.45
C ARG A 144 17.88 8.68 14.74
N GLY A 145 18.66 9.67 14.30
CA GLY A 145 20.12 9.74 14.50
C GLY A 145 20.97 8.85 13.59
N ARG A 146 20.41 8.30 12.49
CA ARG A 146 21.16 7.49 11.51
C ARG A 146 21.61 8.34 10.31
N ALA A 147 22.61 7.84 9.58
CA ALA A 147 23.20 8.53 8.41
C ALA A 147 22.21 8.82 7.25
N HIS A 148 21.03 8.22 7.27
CA HIS A 148 19.95 8.40 6.30
C HIS A 148 18.61 8.63 7.00
N GLU A 149 18.61 9.44 8.05
CA GLU A 149 17.38 9.90 8.69
C GLU A 149 16.58 10.76 7.69
N PRO A 150 15.31 10.39 7.41
CA PRO A 150 14.47 11.22 6.55
C PRO A 150 14.13 12.57 7.20
N ASP A 151 13.74 13.57 6.42
CA ASP A 151 13.06 14.76 6.94
C ASP A 151 11.62 14.42 7.33
N PHE A 152 10.98 13.55 6.55
CA PHE A 152 9.69 12.93 6.83
C PHE A 152 9.51 11.65 6.01
N VAL A 153 8.53 10.82 6.37
CA VAL A 153 8.12 9.66 5.59
C VAL A 153 6.70 9.89 5.07
N GLY A 154 6.51 9.78 3.76
CA GLY A 154 5.18 9.67 3.19
C GLY A 154 4.66 8.24 3.31
N VAL A 155 3.45 8.07 3.81
CA VAL A 155 2.79 6.77 3.96
C VAL A 155 1.58 6.76 3.04
N LEU A 156 1.64 5.94 1.99
CA LEU A 156 0.49 5.68 1.13
C LEU A 156 -0.14 4.36 1.54
N LEU A 157 -1.25 4.45 2.25
CA LEU A 157 -2.01 3.28 2.70
C LEU A 157 -3.08 2.90 1.68
N LEU A 158 -3.32 1.59 1.60
CA LEU A 158 -4.49 0.95 1.05
C LEU A 158 -5.03 -0.02 2.10
N LEU A 159 -6.30 0.13 2.46
CA LEU A 159 -7.06 -0.81 3.30
C LEU A 159 -8.06 -1.53 2.41
N ILE A 160 -8.09 -2.86 2.47
CA ILE A 160 -9.08 -3.73 1.81
C ILE A 160 -9.81 -4.50 2.91
N ARG A 161 -11.13 -4.40 2.96
CA ARG A 161 -11.93 -4.91 4.08
C ARG A 161 -12.71 -6.15 3.66
N LEU A 162 -12.23 -7.32 4.06
CA LEU A 162 -12.89 -8.61 3.86
C LEU A 162 -13.90 -8.83 5.00
N VAL A 163 -15.09 -8.24 4.84
CA VAL A 163 -16.10 -8.14 5.92
C VAL A 163 -16.53 -9.51 6.43
N GLU A 164 -16.82 -10.45 5.52
CA GLU A 164 -17.25 -11.80 5.89
C GLU A 164 -16.15 -12.58 6.61
N GLN A 165 -14.90 -12.40 6.18
CA GLN A 165 -13.73 -13.05 6.76
C GLN A 165 -13.20 -12.32 8.00
N LYS A 166 -13.87 -11.25 8.45
CA LYS A 166 -13.44 -10.38 9.56
C LYS A 166 -11.96 -10.02 9.47
N THR A 167 -11.50 -9.73 8.25
CA THR A 167 -10.10 -9.47 7.96
C THR A 167 -9.95 -8.11 7.28
N ASP A 168 -8.95 -7.36 7.71
CA ASP A 168 -8.48 -6.16 7.01
C ASP A 168 -7.10 -6.48 6.40
N VAL A 169 -6.96 -6.33 5.08
CA VAL A 169 -5.66 -6.40 4.39
C VAL A 169 -5.15 -4.98 4.22
N LEU A 170 -3.99 -4.69 4.82
CA LEU A 170 -3.36 -3.37 4.79
C LEU A 170 -2.13 -3.41 3.89
N VAL A 171 -2.01 -2.46 2.97
CA VAL A 171 -0.80 -2.24 2.17
C VAL A 171 -0.27 -0.85 2.46
N ALA A 172 0.96 -0.76 2.93
CA ALA A 172 1.67 0.50 3.18
C ALA A 172 2.85 0.66 2.23
N VAL A 173 2.81 1.69 1.37
CA VAL A 173 3.97 2.13 0.61
C VAL A 173 4.62 3.28 1.38
N ASN A 174 5.77 3.03 1.99
CA ASN A 174 6.51 4.01 2.78
C ASN A 174 7.56 4.67 1.90
N VAL A 175 7.57 6.01 1.86
CA VAL A 175 8.42 6.83 1.00
C VAL A 175 9.22 7.82 1.86
N PRO A 176 10.40 7.42 2.37
CA PRO A 176 11.27 8.31 3.12
C PRO A 176 11.82 9.43 2.24
N HIS A 177 11.68 10.68 2.67
CA HIS A 177 12.27 11.84 2.01
C HIS A 177 13.56 12.22 2.74
N ILE A 178 14.69 11.68 2.26
CA ILE A 178 15.99 11.87 2.90
C ILE A 178 16.71 13.09 2.30
N PRO A 179 17.27 14.00 3.12
CA PRO A 179 18.03 15.14 2.64
C PRO A 179 19.04 14.78 1.55
N GLY A 180 19.00 15.50 0.42
CA GLY A 180 19.89 15.28 -0.73
C GLY A 180 19.45 14.17 -1.69
N HIS A 181 18.40 13.41 -1.36
CA HIS A 181 17.79 12.39 -2.22
C HIS A 181 16.42 12.81 -2.79
N TYR A 182 15.96 14.03 -2.50
CA TYR A 182 14.77 14.64 -3.06
C TYR A 182 14.97 16.15 -3.23
N VAL A 183 14.14 16.81 -4.04
CA VAL A 183 14.25 18.25 -4.32
C VAL A 183 13.48 19.04 -3.26
N ALA A 184 14.18 19.86 -2.48
CA ALA A 184 13.54 20.72 -1.48
C ALA A 184 12.45 21.61 -2.12
N GLY A 185 11.24 21.59 -1.54
CA GLY A 185 10.08 22.35 -2.03
C GLY A 185 9.29 21.68 -3.17
N GLU A 186 9.66 20.48 -3.61
CA GLU A 186 8.86 19.73 -4.61
C GLU A 186 7.58 19.12 -4.00
N VAL A 187 7.55 18.98 -2.67
CA VAL A 187 6.42 18.44 -1.90
C VAL A 187 5.74 19.59 -1.14
N ASP A 188 4.48 19.84 -1.48
CA ASP A 188 3.55 20.72 -0.79
C ASP A 188 2.15 20.09 -0.91
N LEU A 189 1.81 19.26 0.09
CA LEU A 189 0.60 18.45 0.04
C LEU A 189 -0.68 19.26 0.26
N GLU A 190 -0.60 20.44 0.88
CA GLU A 190 -1.71 21.39 0.92
C GLU A 190 -2.07 21.87 -0.49
N ARG A 191 -1.05 22.10 -1.32
CA ARG A 191 -1.20 22.47 -2.73
C ARG A 191 -1.26 21.28 -3.68
N ARG A 192 -1.39 20.05 -3.16
CA ARG A 192 -1.41 18.78 -3.91
C ARG A 192 -0.16 18.55 -4.77
N MET A 193 0.96 19.14 -4.39
CA MET A 193 2.26 18.89 -5.00
C MET A 193 2.92 17.72 -4.25
N THR A 194 3.03 16.58 -4.92
CA THR A 194 3.53 15.34 -4.32
C THR A 194 5.03 15.11 -4.57
N GLY A 195 5.66 15.89 -5.44
CA GLY A 195 7.05 15.64 -5.83
C GLY A 195 7.24 14.36 -6.63
N GLY A 196 8.49 14.06 -6.99
CA GLY A 196 8.82 12.83 -7.70
C GLY A 196 8.52 11.56 -6.90
N LEU A 197 8.99 11.50 -5.65
CA LEU A 197 8.98 10.27 -4.85
C LEU A 197 7.55 9.83 -4.45
N LEU A 198 6.70 10.73 -3.92
CA LEU A 198 5.32 10.34 -3.57
C LEU A 198 4.47 10.05 -4.79
N ARG A 199 4.75 10.67 -5.94
CA ARG A 199 4.09 10.34 -7.20
C ARG A 199 4.38 8.89 -7.59
N VAL A 200 5.66 8.49 -7.58
CA VAL A 200 6.08 7.10 -7.81
C VAL A 200 5.43 6.15 -6.79
N GLY A 201 5.43 6.50 -5.50
CA GLY A 201 4.72 5.71 -4.48
C GLY A 201 3.22 5.58 -4.74
N GLY A 202 2.59 6.63 -5.27
CA GLY A 202 1.19 6.64 -5.72
C GLY A 202 0.93 5.67 -6.86
N GLU A 203 1.78 5.70 -7.89
CA GLU A 203 1.72 4.78 -9.04
C GLU A 203 1.87 3.31 -8.60
N ILE A 204 2.76 3.04 -7.64
CA ILE A 204 2.93 1.70 -7.06
C ILE A 204 1.64 1.25 -6.38
N ARG A 205 1.06 2.08 -5.49
CA ARG A 205 -0.19 1.76 -4.79
C ARG A 205 -1.34 1.55 -5.77
N GLU A 206 -1.47 2.40 -6.78
CA GLU A 206 -2.47 2.26 -7.85
C GLU A 206 -2.29 0.94 -8.60
N LYS A 207 -1.04 0.54 -8.88
CA LYS A 207 -0.79 -0.75 -9.53
C LYS A 207 -1.21 -1.94 -8.67
N ILE A 208 -1.03 -1.85 -7.36
CA ILE A 208 -1.51 -2.86 -6.40
C ILE A 208 -3.05 -2.90 -6.41
N VAL A 209 -3.73 -1.75 -6.38
CA VAL A 209 -5.21 -1.67 -6.48
C VAL A 209 -5.73 -2.34 -7.75
N GLU A 210 -5.07 -2.15 -8.89
CA GLU A 210 -5.44 -2.77 -10.17
C GLU A 210 -5.25 -4.28 -10.21
N SER A 211 -4.23 -4.80 -9.52
CA SER A 211 -3.69 -6.13 -9.78
C SER A 211 -3.84 -7.13 -8.65
N LEU A 212 -4.07 -6.66 -7.41
CA LEU A 212 -4.20 -7.52 -6.23
C LEU A 212 -5.42 -8.42 -6.37
N GLU A 213 -5.20 -9.71 -6.18
CA GLU A 213 -6.16 -10.78 -6.38
C GLU A 213 -5.95 -11.85 -5.30
N ILE A 214 -7.03 -12.22 -4.62
CA ILE A 214 -7.06 -13.35 -3.70
C ILE A 214 -7.28 -14.62 -4.52
N LYS A 215 -6.31 -15.54 -4.47
CA LYS A 215 -6.32 -16.83 -5.17
C LYS A 215 -6.83 -17.95 -4.29
N ASP A 216 -6.55 -17.87 -3.00
CA ASP A 216 -6.95 -18.86 -2.01
C ASP A 216 -7.64 -18.16 -0.84
N TRP A 217 -8.94 -18.40 -0.71
CA TRP A 217 -9.77 -17.83 0.36
C TRP A 217 -9.68 -18.64 1.66
N GLU A 218 -9.11 -19.85 1.64
CA GLU A 218 -8.86 -20.64 2.86
C GLU A 218 -7.75 -20.02 3.72
N LEU A 219 -7.01 -19.04 3.17
CA LEU A 219 -6.07 -18.20 3.92
C LEU A 219 -6.76 -17.48 5.10
N PHE A 220 -8.03 -17.13 4.94
CA PHE A 220 -8.78 -16.39 5.95
C PHE A 220 -9.70 -17.30 6.74
N VAL A 221 -9.76 -17.11 8.06
CA VAL A 221 -10.65 -17.88 8.92
C VAL A 221 -12.10 -17.49 8.62
N GLN A 222 -12.91 -18.46 8.21
CA GLN A 222 -14.37 -18.31 8.15
C GLN A 222 -14.93 -18.64 9.53
N GLU A 223 -15.51 -17.67 10.23
CA GLU A 223 -16.25 -17.90 11.48
C GLU A 223 -17.76 -18.00 11.26
#